data_AF-A0A3N5P5Q7-F1
#
_entry.id   AF-A0A3N5P5Q7-F1
#
_cell.length_a   1.000
_cell.length_b   1.000
_cell.length_c   1.000
_cell.angle_alpha   90.00
_cell.angle_beta   90.00
_cell.angle_gamma   90.00
#
_symmetry.space_group_name_H-M   'P 1'
#
loop_
_entity.id
_entity.type
_entity.pdbx_description
1 polymer ?
#
loop_
_entity_poly.entity_id
_entity_poly.type
_entity_poly.pdbx_seq_one_letter_code
_entity_poly.pdbx_strand_id
1 'polypeptide(L)'
;MHWHRQRGARDRKKDRGSGGEHGGRSRRARGSSARRACRRSAGHQQSCDGSRHKGLAPERGSRGRAGGRRHVDLEPLNFAFSSCPNDTFAFHALVHGLVHGPRVIPHIDDVEALNARAERGEAEVTKVSIAAYDRIRDRYALLRAGGAAGFGVGPIVVARTPRAVGGRVAIPGERTTAALLLHLLGSFERVPMRFDQIENAVMRGEVDCGVLIHEGRFTYHAKGLVLLADLGAAWEERMQCPLPLAAIAIRRDLVSSCGRAMDDALRSSVEHAFAH
;
A
#
# COMPACT_ATOMS: atom_id res chain seq x y z
N MET A 1 -28.89 25.10 -2.16
CA MET A 1 -28.06 25.67 -3.24
C MET A 1 -27.98 24.65 -4.37
N HIS A 2 -28.70 24.92 -5.47
CA HIS A 2 -28.86 24.01 -6.61
C HIS A 2 -27.60 23.97 -7.48
N TRP A 3 -27.14 22.76 -7.81
CA TRP A 3 -26.17 22.54 -8.89
C TRP A 3 -26.90 21.97 -10.12
N HIS A 4 -26.99 22.78 -11.17
CA HIS A 4 -27.52 22.40 -12.47
C HIS A 4 -26.52 21.49 -13.21
N ARG A 5 -26.99 20.30 -13.59
CA ARG A 5 -26.38 19.46 -14.64
C ARG A 5 -26.67 20.08 -16.00
N GLN A 6 -25.65 20.41 -16.78
CA GLN A 6 -25.78 20.58 -18.23
C GLN A 6 -25.19 19.36 -18.93
N ARG A 7 -26.05 18.64 -19.66
CA ARG A 7 -25.68 17.60 -20.63
C ARG A 7 -25.48 18.26 -21.98
N GLY A 8 -24.29 18.15 -22.55
CA GLY A 8 -24.04 18.45 -23.96
C GLY A 8 -24.06 17.18 -24.79
N ALA A 9 -25.04 17.06 -25.68
CA ALA A 9 -25.06 16.05 -26.73
C ALA A 9 -24.24 16.53 -27.94
N ARG A 10 -23.36 15.68 -28.47
CA ARG A 10 -22.97 15.73 -29.89
C ARG A 10 -22.90 14.33 -30.46
N ASP A 11 -23.35 14.29 -31.69
CA ASP A 11 -23.76 13.13 -32.47
C ASP A 11 -22.84 13.02 -33.70
N ARG A 12 -22.83 11.82 -34.29
CA ARG A 12 -22.44 11.44 -35.68
C ARG A 12 -21.04 10.87 -36.00
N LYS A 13 -21.15 9.58 -36.37
CA LYS A 13 -20.79 8.91 -37.65
C LYS A 13 -19.37 8.32 -37.85
N LYS A 14 -19.37 6.97 -37.76
CA LYS A 14 -18.90 5.94 -38.72
C LYS A 14 -18.14 6.41 -39.97
N ASP A 15 -17.00 5.73 -40.21
CA ASP A 15 -16.68 5.16 -41.52
C ASP A 15 -16.05 3.75 -41.41
N ARG A 16 -16.30 2.94 -42.44
CA ARG A 16 -15.94 1.52 -42.61
C ARG A 16 -14.92 1.36 -43.74
N GLY A 17 -14.15 0.26 -43.70
CA GLY A 17 -13.52 -0.40 -44.87
C GLY A 17 -12.07 -0.82 -44.60
N SER A 18 -11.77 -2.10 -44.30
CA SER A 18 -11.43 -3.20 -45.24
C SER A 18 -10.11 -2.96 -45.99
N GLY A 19 -9.11 -3.84 -46.06
CA GLY A 19 -8.89 -5.24 -45.70
C GLY A 19 -7.51 -5.64 -46.27
N GLY A 20 -7.02 -6.86 -46.01
CA GLY A 20 -5.86 -7.41 -46.73
C GLY A 20 -5.00 -8.37 -45.91
N GLU A 21 -5.09 -9.65 -46.24
CA GLU A 21 -4.44 -10.82 -45.64
C GLU A 21 -2.98 -11.04 -46.13
N HIS A 22 -2.26 -11.88 -45.38
CA HIS A 22 -1.29 -12.94 -45.76
C HIS A 22 -0.31 -13.11 -44.58
N GLY A 23 -0.03 -14.27 -43.97
CA GLY A 23 -0.08 -15.67 -44.37
C GLY A 23 1.30 -16.27 -44.03
N GLY A 24 1.41 -17.32 -43.18
CA GLY A 24 2.73 -17.94 -42.94
C GLY A 24 2.95 -18.86 -41.73
N ARG A 25 2.28 -20.01 -41.71
CA ARG A 25 2.72 -21.36 -41.25
C ARG A 25 3.85 -21.54 -40.20
N SER A 26 3.43 -22.24 -39.13
CA SER A 26 3.97 -23.51 -38.55
C SER A 26 5.42 -23.59 -38.02
N ARG A 27 5.57 -24.12 -36.79
CA ARG A 27 6.05 -25.50 -36.53
C ARG A 27 5.94 -25.88 -35.04
N ARG A 28 5.56 -27.13 -34.82
CA ARG A 28 5.51 -27.87 -33.54
C ARG A 28 6.90 -28.41 -33.17
N ALA A 29 7.19 -28.52 -31.87
CA ALA A 29 7.88 -29.62 -31.19
C ALA A 29 7.68 -29.37 -29.67
N ARG A 30 6.93 -30.14 -28.86
CA ARG A 30 7.04 -31.55 -28.43
C ARG A 30 8.41 -31.98 -27.90
N GLY A 31 8.43 -32.29 -26.59
CA GLY A 31 9.46 -33.04 -25.86
C GLY A 31 9.90 -32.28 -24.60
N SER A 32 9.98 -32.82 -23.40
CA SER A 32 9.61 -34.13 -22.85
C SER A 32 9.70 -33.99 -21.33
N SER A 33 8.69 -34.45 -20.61
CA SER A 33 8.70 -34.57 -19.15
C SER A 33 9.70 -35.63 -18.69
N ALA A 34 10.61 -35.26 -17.78
CA ALA A 34 11.38 -36.22 -16.99
C ALA A 34 11.01 -36.05 -15.52
N ARG A 35 10.09 -36.90 -15.06
CA ARG A 35 9.84 -37.15 -13.64
C ARG A 35 10.97 -38.01 -13.10
N ARG A 36 11.71 -37.54 -12.09
CA ARG A 36 12.48 -38.41 -11.20
C ARG A 36 11.83 -38.38 -9.83
N ALA A 37 11.21 -39.51 -9.49
CA ALA A 37 10.82 -39.86 -8.14
C ALA A 37 12.02 -40.55 -7.47
N CYS A 38 12.47 -40.02 -6.33
CA CYS A 38 13.23 -40.78 -5.35
C CYS A 38 12.32 -41.05 -4.15
N ARG A 39 12.11 -42.34 -3.88
CA ARG A 39 11.50 -42.89 -2.67
C ARG A 39 12.60 -43.30 -1.68
N ARG A 40 12.17 -43.51 -0.43
CA ARG A 40 12.80 -44.19 0.74
C ARG A 40 13.47 -43.20 1.70
N SER A 41 13.33 -43.26 3.03
CA SER A 41 12.78 -44.24 3.99
C SER A 41 12.83 -43.54 5.38
N ALA A 42 11.80 -43.55 6.23
CA ALA A 42 11.43 -44.53 7.28
C ALA A 42 12.46 -44.74 8.43
N GLY A 43 11.96 -44.61 9.68
CA GLY A 43 12.58 -45.01 10.96
C GLY A 43 13.03 -43.80 11.81
N HIS A 44 12.78 -43.68 13.12
CA HIS A 44 12.46 -44.65 14.16
C HIS A 44 11.84 -43.97 15.39
N GLN A 45 11.03 -44.73 16.13
CA GLN A 45 10.38 -44.42 17.42
C GLN A 45 11.27 -44.75 18.64
N GLN A 46 10.74 -44.43 19.83
CA GLN A 46 11.05 -44.86 21.22
C GLN A 46 11.72 -43.76 22.06
N SER A 47 11.12 -43.18 23.11
CA SER A 47 10.32 -43.62 24.29
C SER A 47 11.17 -43.94 25.54
N CYS A 48 10.53 -43.71 26.70
CA CYS A 48 10.86 -44.14 28.08
C CYS A 48 11.69 -43.11 28.89
N ASP A 49 11.52 -42.89 30.19
CA ASP A 49 10.49 -43.17 31.22
C ASP A 49 11.01 -42.58 32.58
N GLY A 50 10.13 -42.34 33.56
CA GLY A 50 10.42 -42.23 35.00
C GLY A 50 11.10 -40.93 35.51
N SER A 51 10.84 -40.37 36.69
CA SER A 51 10.27 -40.94 37.92
C SER A 51 9.86 -39.85 38.94
N ARG A 52 8.86 -40.24 39.73
CA ARG A 52 8.19 -39.62 40.89
C ARG A 52 9.10 -39.06 42.01
N HIS A 53 8.62 -38.01 42.69
CA HIS A 53 8.75 -37.86 44.15
C HIS A 53 7.49 -37.24 44.77
N LYS A 54 7.04 -37.84 45.88
CA LYS A 54 5.92 -37.43 46.74
C LYS A 54 6.38 -36.40 47.79
N GLY A 55 5.49 -35.51 48.22
CA GLY A 55 5.68 -34.77 49.48
C GLY A 55 4.68 -33.63 49.75
N LEU A 56 3.62 -33.98 50.49
CA LEU A 56 2.94 -33.21 51.56
C LEU A 56 2.29 -31.83 51.26
N ALA A 57 0.98 -31.77 51.49
CA ALA A 57 0.19 -30.54 51.68
C ALA A 57 0.37 -29.98 53.12
N PRO A 58 0.03 -28.69 53.33
CA PRO A 58 -1.19 -28.43 54.08
C PRO A 58 -2.08 -27.30 53.52
N GLU A 59 -3.28 -27.25 54.06
CA GLU A 59 -4.45 -26.45 53.69
C GLU A 59 -4.36 -24.92 53.88
N ARG A 60 -5.31 -24.25 53.19
CA ARG A 60 -5.99 -22.95 53.45
C ARG A 60 -5.38 -21.68 52.86
N GLY A 61 -6.16 -21.12 51.93
CA GLY A 61 -5.99 -19.75 51.43
C GLY A 61 -6.80 -19.51 50.15
N SER A 62 -8.13 -19.56 50.23
CA SER A 62 -9.00 -19.08 49.15
C SER A 62 -8.83 -17.57 48.97
N ARG A 63 -7.98 -17.17 48.02
CA ARG A 63 -8.02 -15.85 47.41
C ARG A 63 -8.11 -16.05 45.91
N GLY A 64 -9.24 -15.66 45.34
CA GLY A 64 -9.45 -15.66 43.89
C GLY A 64 -8.30 -14.93 43.22
N ARG A 65 -7.49 -15.66 42.45
CA ARG A 65 -6.63 -15.06 41.44
C ARG A 65 -7.56 -14.54 40.36
N ALA A 66 -7.94 -13.27 40.47
CA ALA A 66 -8.28 -12.49 39.29
C ALA A 66 -7.12 -12.70 38.31
N GLY A 67 -7.41 -13.31 37.17
CA GLY A 67 -6.45 -13.50 36.09
C GLY A 67 -5.98 -12.15 35.61
N GLY A 68 -4.94 -11.63 36.25
CA GLY A 68 -4.19 -10.49 35.73
C GLY A 68 -3.70 -10.90 34.37
N ARG A 69 -4.29 -10.29 33.32
CA ARG A 69 -3.66 -10.27 32.01
C ARG A 69 -2.24 -9.78 32.26
N ARG A 70 -1.26 -10.65 32.08
CA ARG A 70 0.13 -10.19 32.05
C ARG A 70 0.16 -9.14 30.96
N HIS A 71 0.33 -7.87 31.34
CA HIS A 71 0.84 -6.87 30.43
C HIS A 71 2.20 -7.43 30.01
N VAL A 72 2.21 -8.11 28.87
CA VAL A 72 3.47 -8.32 28.17
C VAL A 72 3.80 -6.91 27.71
N ASP A 73 4.71 -6.26 28.44
CA ASP A 73 5.34 -5.04 27.97
C ASP A 73 6.12 -5.43 26.72
N LEU A 74 5.43 -5.44 25.59
CA LEU A 74 6.07 -5.58 24.30
C LEU A 74 7.01 -4.39 24.15
N GLU A 75 8.22 -4.67 23.71
CA GLU A 75 9.15 -3.64 23.25
C GLU A 75 8.41 -2.72 22.25
N PRO A 76 8.72 -1.40 22.24
CA PRO A 76 8.07 -0.49 21.31
C PRO A 76 8.20 -0.97 19.86
N LEU A 77 7.09 -0.95 19.11
CA LEU A 77 7.06 -1.39 17.72
C LEU A 77 7.61 -0.29 16.80
N ASN A 78 8.46 -0.66 15.85
CA ASN A 78 8.85 0.25 14.76
C ASN A 78 7.65 0.49 13.83
N PHE A 79 7.18 1.74 13.78
CA PHE A 79 6.07 2.16 12.92
C PHE A 79 6.56 3.13 11.84
N ALA A 80 6.62 2.65 10.60
CA ALA A 80 7.15 3.40 9.48
C ALA A 80 6.05 4.05 8.61
N PHE A 81 6.02 5.38 8.49
CA PHE A 81 5.00 6.12 7.71
C PHE A 81 5.59 7.39 7.08
N SER A 82 4.84 8.13 6.24
CA SER A 82 5.41 9.28 5.52
C SER A 82 5.25 10.59 6.29
N SER A 83 6.07 11.59 5.99
CA SER A 83 5.96 12.93 6.58
C SER A 83 4.79 13.76 6.03
N CYS A 84 3.92 13.17 5.22
CA CYS A 84 2.82 13.87 4.58
C CYS A 84 1.78 14.29 5.62
N PRO A 85 1.14 15.47 5.47
CA PRO A 85 0.19 15.99 6.46
C PRO A 85 -0.94 15.01 6.83
N ASN A 86 -1.41 14.19 5.89
CA ASN A 86 -2.45 13.20 6.14
C ASN A 86 -1.98 12.09 7.12
N ASP A 87 -0.71 11.69 7.04
CA ASP A 87 -0.15 10.64 7.90
C ASP A 87 0.19 11.20 9.28
N THR A 88 0.83 12.37 9.34
CA THR A 88 1.16 13.01 10.62
C THR A 88 -0.10 13.39 11.38
N PHE A 89 -1.15 13.83 10.69
CA PHE A 89 -2.49 14.01 11.25
C PHE A 89 -3.05 12.70 11.81
N ALA A 90 -3.10 11.64 10.99
CA ALA A 90 -3.70 10.36 11.37
C ALA A 90 -2.99 9.67 12.55
N PHE A 91 -1.67 9.78 12.64
CA PHE A 91 -0.86 9.00 13.59
C PHE A 91 -0.34 9.78 14.78
N HIS A 92 -0.58 11.10 14.86
CA HIS A 92 -0.14 11.95 15.97
C HIS A 92 -0.50 11.37 17.33
N ALA A 93 -1.78 11.08 17.57
CA ALA A 93 -2.24 10.64 18.89
C ALA A 93 -1.64 9.28 19.29
N LEU A 94 -1.47 8.35 18.36
CA LEU A 94 -0.76 7.09 18.60
C LEU A 94 0.72 7.30 18.93
N VAL A 95 1.44 8.07 18.10
CA VAL A 95 2.88 8.30 18.26
C VAL A 95 3.19 9.01 19.59
N HIS A 96 2.31 9.90 20.04
CA HIS A 96 2.46 10.63 21.30
C HIS A 96 1.81 9.93 22.51
N GLY A 97 1.25 8.73 22.35
CA GLY A 97 0.64 7.98 23.45
C GLY A 97 -0.63 8.61 24.03
N LEU A 98 -1.34 9.43 23.24
CA LEU A 98 -2.60 10.08 23.61
C LEU A 98 -3.81 9.13 23.50
N VAL A 99 -3.61 7.95 22.92
CA VAL A 99 -4.61 6.88 22.83
C VAL A 99 -4.05 5.57 23.36
N HIS A 100 -4.92 4.68 23.85
CA HIS A 100 -4.51 3.37 24.35
C HIS A 100 -4.06 2.47 23.19
N GLY A 101 -2.89 1.85 23.31
CA GLY A 101 -2.33 0.99 22.27
C GLY A 101 -0.90 0.53 22.56
N PRO A 102 -0.28 -0.23 21.65
CA PRO A 102 1.14 -0.54 21.74
C PRO A 102 1.97 0.75 21.66
N ARG A 103 3.09 0.80 22.38
CA ARG A 103 4.08 1.86 22.18
C ARG A 103 4.70 1.70 20.80
N VAL A 104 4.91 2.82 20.11
CA VAL A 104 5.54 2.83 18.79
C VAL A 104 6.73 3.77 18.76
N ILE A 105 7.72 3.43 17.94
CA ILE A 105 8.83 4.32 17.57
C ILE A 105 8.62 4.69 16.10
N PRO A 106 8.38 5.97 15.78
CA PRO A 106 8.13 6.39 14.41
C PRO A 106 9.41 6.32 13.57
N HIS A 107 9.28 5.83 12.35
CA HIS A 107 10.27 5.97 11.30
C HIS A 107 9.63 6.70 10.10
N ILE A 108 10.14 7.88 9.78
CA ILE A 108 9.54 8.75 8.77
C ILE A 108 10.39 8.72 7.51
N ASP A 109 9.78 8.34 6.38
CA ASP A 109 10.48 8.28 5.09
C ASP A 109 9.52 8.50 3.90
N ASP A 110 10.06 8.61 2.69
CA ASP A 110 9.25 8.67 1.47
C ASP A 110 8.53 7.35 1.18
N VAL A 111 7.38 7.42 0.52
CA VAL A 111 6.51 6.25 0.33
C VAL A 111 7.17 5.12 -0.47
N GLU A 112 8.07 5.43 -1.40
CA GLU A 112 8.78 4.41 -2.17
C GLU A 112 9.86 3.72 -1.33
N ALA A 113 10.57 4.48 -0.50
CA ALA A 113 11.49 3.95 0.50
C ALA A 113 10.77 3.04 1.51
N LEU A 114 9.58 3.46 1.98
CA LEU A 114 8.73 2.61 2.85
C LEU A 114 8.31 1.31 2.15
N ASN A 115 7.87 1.38 0.89
CA ASN A 115 7.53 0.19 0.11
C ASN A 115 8.74 -0.75 -0.02
N ALA A 116 9.92 -0.23 -0.36
CA ALA A 116 11.14 -1.00 -0.48
C ALA A 116 11.58 -1.62 0.86
N ARG A 117 11.41 -0.88 1.96
CA ARG A 117 11.66 -1.36 3.32
C ARG A 117 10.72 -2.51 3.72
N ALA A 118 9.44 -2.39 3.37
CA ALA A 118 8.46 -3.45 3.59
C ALA A 118 8.82 -4.74 2.82
N GLU A 119 9.30 -4.64 1.58
CA GLU A 119 9.77 -5.82 0.82
C GLU A 119 10.91 -6.57 1.52
N ARG A 120 11.78 -5.84 2.23
CA ARG A 120 12.87 -6.43 3.02
C ARG A 120 12.42 -6.96 4.39
N GLY A 121 11.21 -6.64 4.84
CA GLY A 121 10.69 -7.08 6.14
C GLY A 121 11.22 -6.27 7.34
N GLU A 122 11.73 -5.06 7.10
CA GLU A 122 12.49 -4.25 8.06
C GLU A 122 11.62 -3.33 8.93
N ALA A 123 10.30 -3.40 8.79
CA ALA A 123 9.36 -2.65 9.62
C ALA A 123 8.35 -3.60 10.27
N GLU A 124 8.01 -3.36 11.54
CA GLU A 124 7.01 -4.19 12.24
C GLU A 124 5.61 -3.74 11.86
N VAL A 125 5.41 -2.43 11.78
CA VAL A 125 4.22 -1.79 11.21
C VAL A 125 4.68 -0.76 10.18
N THR A 126 4.02 -0.70 9.03
CA THR A 126 4.41 0.25 7.98
C THR A 126 3.24 0.66 7.10
N LYS A 127 3.20 1.93 6.70
CA LYS A 127 2.39 2.40 5.58
C LYS A 127 2.99 1.88 4.29
N VAL A 128 2.13 1.31 3.44
CA VAL A 128 2.50 0.79 2.13
C VAL A 128 1.51 1.25 1.08
N SER A 129 2.01 1.44 -0.13
CA SER A 129 1.16 1.56 -1.31
C SER A 129 0.40 0.26 -1.54
N ILE A 130 -0.88 0.35 -1.92
CA ILE A 130 -1.69 -0.83 -2.23
C ILE A 130 -1.07 -1.65 -3.36
N ALA A 131 -0.48 -0.99 -4.36
CA ALA A 131 0.25 -1.66 -5.43
C ALA A 131 1.47 -2.48 -4.96
N ALA A 132 2.07 -2.13 -3.83
CA ALA A 132 3.19 -2.86 -3.26
C ALA A 132 2.76 -4.12 -2.49
N TYR A 133 1.47 -4.24 -2.13
CA TYR A 133 1.01 -5.29 -1.21
C TYR A 133 1.27 -6.70 -1.74
N ASP A 134 1.10 -6.95 -3.04
CA ASP A 134 1.31 -8.28 -3.61
C ASP A 134 2.74 -8.80 -3.40
N ARG A 135 3.73 -7.89 -3.37
CA ARG A 135 5.15 -8.23 -3.17
C ARG A 135 5.49 -8.55 -1.71
N ILE A 136 4.66 -8.12 -0.77
CA ILE A 136 4.92 -8.23 0.67
C ILE A 136 3.89 -9.11 1.39
N ARG A 137 2.87 -9.60 0.68
CA ARG A 137 1.71 -10.32 1.24
C ARG A 137 2.06 -11.53 2.09
N ASP A 138 3.19 -12.19 1.84
CA ASP A 138 3.63 -13.36 2.62
C ASP A 138 4.24 -12.97 3.96
N ARG A 139 4.68 -11.72 4.11
CA ARG A 139 5.33 -11.18 5.31
C ARG A 139 4.42 -10.25 6.10
N TYR A 140 3.48 -9.59 5.44
CA TYR A 140 2.61 -8.60 6.05
C TYR A 140 1.12 -8.93 5.87
N ALA A 141 0.32 -8.50 6.85
CA ALA A 141 -1.13 -8.42 6.77
C ALA A 141 -1.56 -6.96 6.80
N LEU A 142 -2.59 -6.59 6.03
CA LEU A 142 -3.17 -5.25 6.08
C LEU A 142 -4.03 -5.07 7.32
N LEU A 143 -3.88 -3.93 7.98
CA LEU A 143 -4.76 -3.44 9.03
C LEU A 143 -5.98 -2.74 8.39
N ARG A 144 -7.04 -2.57 9.17
CA ARG A 144 -8.31 -2.00 8.70
C ARG A 144 -8.35 -0.48 8.86
N ALA A 145 -7.57 0.06 9.80
CA ALA A 145 -7.46 1.50 10.09
C ALA A 145 -6.15 2.12 9.58
N GLY A 146 -6.15 3.44 9.43
CA GLY A 146 -4.98 4.24 9.06
C GLY A 146 -4.63 4.27 7.57
N GLY A 147 -5.39 3.57 6.72
CA GLY A 147 -5.20 3.61 5.26
C GLY A 147 -5.64 4.92 4.63
N ALA A 148 -5.30 5.10 3.35
CA ALA A 148 -5.75 6.21 2.52
C ALA A 148 -6.53 5.66 1.32
N ALA A 149 -7.82 6.01 1.24
CA ALA A 149 -8.70 5.68 0.12
C ALA A 149 -9.79 6.73 -0.01
N GLY A 150 -10.35 6.92 -1.20
CA GLY A 150 -11.45 7.86 -1.40
C GLY A 150 -11.79 8.13 -2.85
N PHE A 151 -12.74 9.03 -3.04
CA PHE A 151 -13.09 9.62 -4.34
C PHE A 151 -12.41 10.99 -4.49
N GLY A 152 -11.96 11.33 -5.69
CA GLY A 152 -11.30 12.61 -5.98
C GLY A 152 -9.92 12.78 -5.32
N VAL A 153 -9.31 11.69 -4.85
CA VAL A 153 -8.00 11.71 -4.15
C VAL A 153 -6.85 11.15 -4.98
N GLY A 154 -7.12 10.65 -6.19
CA GLY A 154 -6.13 9.92 -6.98
C GLY A 154 -5.03 10.79 -7.62
N PRO A 155 -3.90 10.18 -8.00
CA PRO A 155 -2.78 10.90 -8.61
C PRO A 155 -3.16 11.56 -9.93
N ILE A 156 -2.43 12.61 -10.30
CA ILE A 156 -2.66 13.32 -11.57
C ILE A 156 -1.41 13.30 -12.44
N VAL A 157 -1.60 13.33 -13.76
CA VAL A 157 -0.52 13.49 -14.74
C VAL A 157 -0.52 14.93 -15.22
N VAL A 158 0.64 15.58 -15.16
CA VAL A 158 0.81 16.99 -15.58
C VAL A 158 1.93 17.15 -16.60
N ALA A 159 1.91 18.26 -17.33
CA ALA A 159 2.99 18.70 -18.20
C ALA A 159 3.09 20.24 -18.26
N ARG A 160 4.12 20.77 -18.93
CA ARG A 160 4.27 22.22 -19.16
C ARG A 160 3.25 22.81 -20.11
N THR A 161 2.82 22.04 -21.11
CA THR A 161 1.91 22.48 -22.17
C THR A 161 0.88 21.38 -22.47
N PRO A 162 -0.30 21.72 -23.01
CA PRO A 162 -1.28 20.72 -23.40
C PRO A 162 -0.70 19.71 -24.38
N ARG A 163 -0.81 18.42 -24.07
CA ARG A 163 -0.33 17.29 -24.88
C ARG A 163 -1.00 15.99 -24.45
N ALA A 164 -0.88 14.95 -25.26
CA ALA A 164 -1.20 13.60 -24.81
C ALA A 164 -0.17 13.11 -23.78
N VAL A 165 -0.59 12.27 -22.83
CA VAL A 165 0.33 11.59 -21.91
C VAL A 165 1.27 10.70 -22.73
N GLY A 166 2.57 10.88 -22.56
CA GLY A 166 3.58 10.16 -23.34
C GLY A 166 5.00 10.70 -23.12
N GLY A 167 5.95 10.15 -23.86
CA GLY A 167 7.38 10.44 -23.69
C GLY A 167 7.91 9.92 -22.36
N ARG A 168 8.85 10.67 -21.78
CA ARG A 168 9.42 10.39 -20.45
C ARG A 168 8.47 10.89 -19.36
N VAL A 169 7.94 9.98 -18.56
CA VAL A 169 6.99 10.28 -17.48
C VAL A 169 7.68 10.06 -16.14
N ALA A 170 7.92 11.14 -15.41
CA ALA A 170 8.42 11.05 -14.04
C ALA A 170 7.36 10.42 -13.12
N ILE A 171 7.78 9.46 -12.29
CA ILE A 171 6.90 8.77 -11.34
C ILE A 171 7.50 8.79 -9.93
N PRO A 172 6.67 8.79 -8.86
CA PRO A 172 7.13 8.91 -7.47
C PRO A 172 7.76 7.65 -6.89
N GLY A 173 7.87 6.59 -7.69
CA GLY A 173 8.40 5.29 -7.29
C GLY A 173 7.70 4.15 -8.01
N GLU A 174 8.44 3.09 -8.31
CA GLU A 174 7.95 1.95 -9.10
C GLU A 174 6.91 1.10 -8.37
N ARG A 175 6.92 1.13 -7.03
CA ARG A 175 6.00 0.33 -6.19
C ARG A 175 4.76 1.11 -5.79
N THR A 176 4.68 2.38 -6.16
CA THR A 176 3.56 3.24 -5.77
C THR A 176 2.27 2.86 -6.49
N THR A 177 1.14 3.10 -5.83
CA THR A 177 -0.18 2.96 -6.49
C THR A 177 -0.32 3.95 -7.64
N ALA A 178 0.38 5.09 -7.60
CA ALA A 178 0.44 6.04 -8.71
C ALA A 178 1.10 5.45 -9.96
N ALA A 179 2.21 4.71 -9.81
CA ALA A 179 2.85 4.01 -10.92
C ALA A 179 1.96 2.90 -11.49
N LEU A 180 1.24 2.16 -10.63
CA LEU A 180 0.25 1.17 -11.07
C LEU A 180 -0.87 1.82 -11.90
N LEU A 181 -1.44 2.94 -11.43
CA LEU A 181 -2.51 3.63 -12.14
C LEU A 181 -2.04 4.20 -13.47
N LEU A 182 -0.81 4.73 -13.54
CA LEU A 182 -0.22 5.14 -14.81
C LEU A 182 -0.10 3.95 -15.76
N HIS A 183 0.35 2.79 -15.27
CA HIS A 183 0.44 1.57 -16.07
C HIS A 183 -0.93 1.10 -16.58
N LEU A 184 -1.99 1.26 -15.79
CA LEU A 184 -3.36 0.93 -16.20
C LEU A 184 -3.91 1.90 -17.27
N LEU A 185 -3.40 3.13 -17.32
CA LEU A 185 -3.71 4.10 -18.39
C LEU A 185 -3.01 3.74 -19.70
N GLY A 186 -1.79 3.21 -19.62
CA GLY A 186 -1.01 2.81 -20.80
C GLY A 186 0.44 2.45 -20.48
N SER A 187 1.20 2.18 -21.54
CA SER A 187 2.65 1.93 -21.44
C SER A 187 3.43 3.19 -21.77
N PHE A 188 4.29 3.61 -20.86
CA PHE A 188 5.09 4.84 -20.96
C PHE A 188 6.54 4.59 -20.52
N GLU A 189 7.46 5.42 -20.99
CA GLU A 189 8.83 5.44 -20.48
C GLU A 189 8.82 6.10 -19.09
N ARG A 190 8.97 5.29 -18.05
CA ARG A 190 8.90 5.74 -16.66
C ARG A 190 10.27 6.18 -16.17
N VAL A 191 10.31 7.31 -15.47
CA VAL A 191 11.53 7.84 -14.84
C VAL A 191 11.28 7.99 -13.33
N PRO A 192 11.68 7.00 -12.50
CA PRO A 192 11.50 7.08 -11.06
C PRO A 192 12.33 8.20 -10.43
N MET A 193 11.70 9.01 -9.57
CA MET A 193 12.36 10.00 -8.73
C MET A 193 11.50 10.27 -7.48
N ARG A 194 12.05 10.99 -6.49
CA ARG A 194 11.25 11.35 -5.31
C ARG A 194 10.11 12.28 -5.70
N PHE A 195 8.97 12.16 -5.03
CA PHE A 195 7.75 12.87 -5.41
C PHE A 195 7.91 14.40 -5.43
N ASP A 196 8.74 14.95 -4.53
CA ASP A 196 9.08 16.37 -4.39
C ASP A 196 9.95 16.91 -5.54
N GLN A 197 10.57 16.03 -6.34
CA GLN A 197 11.41 16.37 -7.48
C GLN A 197 10.63 16.42 -8.80
N ILE A 198 9.53 15.67 -8.91
CA ILE A 198 8.79 15.43 -10.16
C ILE A 198 8.37 16.73 -10.82
N GLU A 199 7.72 17.59 -10.05
CA GLU A 199 7.12 18.82 -10.56
C GLU A 199 8.19 19.74 -11.16
N ASN A 200 9.31 19.90 -10.45
CA ASN A 200 10.45 20.69 -10.90
C ASN A 200 11.10 20.07 -12.14
N ALA A 201 11.22 18.75 -12.22
CA ALA A 201 11.76 18.07 -13.40
C ALA A 201 10.88 18.30 -14.65
N VAL A 202 9.55 18.30 -14.48
CA VAL A 202 8.61 18.68 -15.56
C VAL A 202 8.81 20.14 -15.95
N MET A 203 8.89 21.06 -14.99
CA MET A 203 9.08 22.49 -15.25
C MET A 203 10.39 22.78 -16.00
N ARG A 204 11.47 22.06 -15.68
CA ARG A 204 12.79 22.22 -16.32
C ARG A 204 12.93 21.52 -17.67
N GLY A 205 11.96 20.71 -18.10
CA GLY A 205 12.08 19.95 -19.36
C GLY A 205 12.95 18.70 -19.27
N GLU A 206 13.33 18.29 -18.07
CA GLU A 206 14.07 17.05 -17.83
C GLU A 206 13.22 15.81 -18.11
N VAL A 207 11.89 15.96 -18.06
CA VAL A 207 10.88 14.96 -18.46
C VAL A 207 9.73 15.62 -19.22
N ASP A 208 8.93 14.82 -19.91
CA ASP A 208 7.79 15.26 -20.70
C ASP A 208 6.54 15.46 -19.86
N CYS A 209 6.29 14.52 -18.95
CA CYS A 209 5.15 14.50 -18.05
C CYS A 209 5.60 14.09 -16.64
N GLY A 210 4.77 14.38 -15.64
CA GLY A 210 5.01 13.93 -14.27
C GLY A 210 3.73 13.44 -13.60
N VAL A 211 3.82 12.37 -12.84
CA VAL A 211 2.74 11.88 -11.99
C VAL A 211 2.87 12.52 -10.62
N LEU A 212 1.98 13.46 -10.31
CA LEU A 212 1.94 14.13 -9.01
C LEU A 212 1.05 13.37 -8.03
N ILE A 213 1.52 13.31 -6.79
CA ILE A 213 0.82 12.76 -5.62
C ILE A 213 0.80 13.82 -4.51
N HIS A 214 0.15 13.50 -3.39
CA HIS A 214 0.07 14.36 -2.20
C HIS A 214 -0.46 15.77 -2.53
N GLU A 215 0.21 16.81 -2.04
CA GLU A 215 -0.16 18.21 -2.22
C GLU A 215 0.00 18.71 -3.65
N GLY A 216 0.79 18.02 -4.50
CA GLY A 216 1.04 18.44 -5.88
C GLY A 216 -0.23 18.59 -6.71
N ARG A 217 -1.29 17.83 -6.38
CA ARG A 217 -2.60 17.96 -7.02
C ARG A 217 -3.27 19.32 -6.82
N PHE A 218 -2.92 20.05 -5.78
CA PHE A 218 -3.49 21.35 -5.45
C PHE A 218 -2.60 22.51 -5.94
N THR A 219 -1.30 22.28 -6.12
CA THR A 219 -0.33 23.35 -6.40
C THR A 219 0.10 23.46 -7.87
N TYR A 220 -0.10 22.42 -8.69
CA TYR A 220 0.46 22.36 -10.05
C TYR A 220 0.05 23.56 -10.93
N HIS A 221 -1.20 24.02 -10.83
CA HIS A 221 -1.72 25.12 -11.64
C HIS A 221 -1.02 26.45 -11.33
N ALA A 222 -0.73 26.72 -10.05
CA ALA A 222 -0.02 27.93 -9.63
C ALA A 222 1.43 27.98 -10.16
N LYS A 223 1.96 26.84 -10.60
CA LYS A 223 3.31 26.68 -11.16
C LYS A 223 3.31 26.62 -12.68
N GLY A 224 2.18 26.93 -13.32
CA GLY A 224 2.04 26.96 -14.78
C GLY A 224 1.99 25.57 -15.44
N LEU A 225 1.80 24.51 -14.66
CA LEU A 225 1.61 23.17 -15.20
C LEU A 225 0.14 22.96 -15.56
N VAL A 226 -0.09 22.13 -16.57
CA VAL A 226 -1.42 21.74 -17.03
C VAL A 226 -1.72 20.30 -16.68
N LEU A 227 -2.98 20.03 -16.31
CA LEU A 227 -3.48 18.68 -16.08
C LEU A 227 -3.68 17.97 -17.42
N LEU A 228 -3.09 16.79 -17.57
CA LEU A 228 -3.27 15.92 -18.74
C LEU A 228 -4.27 14.80 -18.47
N ALA A 229 -4.21 14.19 -17.28
CA ALA A 229 -5.09 13.10 -16.88
C ALA A 229 -5.24 13.08 -15.36
N ASP A 230 -6.46 12.79 -14.88
CA ASP A 230 -6.71 12.43 -13.48
C ASP A 230 -6.83 10.91 -13.39
N LEU A 231 -5.83 10.27 -12.78
CA LEU A 231 -5.77 8.81 -12.66
C LEU A 231 -6.78 8.29 -11.63
N GLY A 232 -7.18 9.12 -10.67
CA GLY A 232 -8.26 8.81 -9.74
C GLY A 232 -9.61 8.80 -10.44
N ALA A 233 -9.91 9.83 -11.23
CA ALA A 233 -11.13 9.89 -12.01
C ALA A 233 -11.24 8.71 -12.99
N ALA A 234 -10.14 8.35 -13.66
CA ALA A 234 -10.11 7.18 -14.53
C ALA A 234 -10.37 5.86 -13.79
N TRP A 235 -9.86 5.72 -12.57
CA TRP A 235 -10.18 4.58 -11.70
C TRP A 235 -11.66 4.55 -11.34
N GLU A 236 -12.20 5.66 -10.85
CA GLU A 236 -13.58 5.75 -10.36
C GLU A 236 -14.59 5.47 -11.47
N GLU A 237 -14.35 6.02 -12.67
CA GLU A 237 -15.16 5.75 -13.85
C GLU A 237 -15.16 4.25 -14.19
N ARG A 238 -14.01 3.60 -14.14
CA ARG A 238 -13.89 2.19 -14.56
C ARG A 238 -14.35 1.21 -13.48
N MET A 239 -14.03 1.46 -12.22
CA MET A 239 -14.17 0.51 -11.13
C MET A 239 -15.41 0.75 -10.28
N GLN A 240 -16.04 1.93 -10.39
CA GLN A 240 -17.26 2.29 -9.65
C GLN A 240 -17.10 2.15 -8.13
N CYS A 241 -15.90 2.44 -7.61
CA CYS A 241 -15.55 2.31 -6.20
C CYS A 241 -14.46 3.33 -5.81
N PRO A 242 -14.28 3.64 -4.51
CA PRO A 242 -13.22 4.55 -4.08
C PRO A 242 -11.85 3.96 -4.43
N LEU A 243 -10.89 4.82 -4.76
CA LEU A 243 -9.53 4.42 -5.08
C LEU A 243 -8.75 4.08 -3.80
N PRO A 244 -8.27 2.83 -3.62
CA PRO A 244 -7.39 2.50 -2.51
C PRO A 244 -5.95 2.91 -2.84
N LEU A 245 -5.40 3.89 -2.13
CA LEU A 245 -4.05 4.41 -2.39
C LEU A 245 -2.99 3.72 -1.53
N ALA A 246 -3.22 3.69 -0.22
CA ALA A 246 -2.29 3.14 0.75
C ALA A 246 -3.04 2.44 1.89
N ALA A 247 -2.36 1.53 2.56
CA ALA A 247 -2.82 0.87 3.77
C ALA A 247 -1.72 0.83 4.81
N ILE A 248 -2.10 0.57 6.06
CA ILE A 248 -1.13 0.19 7.10
C ILE A 248 -1.03 -1.33 7.09
N ALA A 249 0.20 -1.83 7.14
CA ALA A 249 0.52 -3.24 7.14
C ALA A 249 1.30 -3.58 8.40
N ILE A 250 1.01 -4.72 9.00
CA ILE A 250 1.72 -5.28 10.15
C ILE A 250 2.40 -6.60 9.76
N ARG A 251 3.60 -6.85 10.28
CA ARG A 251 4.32 -8.11 10.06
C ARG A 251 3.49 -9.29 10.61
N ARG A 252 3.41 -10.38 9.85
CA ARG A 252 2.46 -11.48 10.11
C ARG A 252 2.70 -12.20 11.44
N ASP A 253 3.94 -12.30 11.87
CA ASP A 253 4.33 -12.86 13.18
C ASP A 253 3.75 -12.06 14.36
N LEU A 254 3.47 -10.76 14.16
CA LEU A 254 2.90 -9.86 15.17
C LEU A 254 1.36 -9.82 15.16
N VAL A 255 0.71 -10.37 14.14
CA VAL A 255 -0.76 -10.29 14.00
C VAL A 255 -1.47 -10.91 15.19
N SER A 256 -1.00 -12.07 15.65
CA SER A 256 -1.64 -12.81 16.75
C SER A 256 -1.44 -12.15 18.11
N SER A 257 -0.32 -11.45 18.32
CA SER A 257 0.05 -10.84 19.60
C SER A 257 -0.46 -9.40 19.75
N CYS A 258 -0.34 -8.56 18.71
CA CYS A 258 -0.69 -7.14 18.80
C CYS A 258 -1.52 -6.59 17.64
N GLY A 259 -1.83 -7.39 16.60
CA GLY A 259 -2.53 -6.90 15.39
C GLY A 259 -3.86 -6.19 15.67
N ARG A 260 -4.71 -6.77 16.54
CA ARG A 260 -5.99 -6.13 16.93
C ARG A 260 -5.77 -4.84 17.72
N ALA A 261 -4.84 -4.86 18.68
CA ALA A 261 -4.54 -3.70 19.50
C ALA A 261 -3.97 -2.55 18.65
N MET A 262 -3.15 -2.86 17.65
CA MET A 262 -2.64 -1.88 16.70
C MET A 262 -3.76 -1.30 15.82
N ASP A 263 -4.66 -2.15 15.30
CA ASP A 263 -5.79 -1.71 14.47
C ASP A 263 -6.74 -0.77 15.24
N ASP A 264 -7.06 -1.11 16.48
CA ASP A 264 -7.90 -0.28 17.35
C ASP A 264 -7.19 1.03 17.73
N ALA A 265 -5.88 1.00 18.02
CA ALA A 265 -5.11 2.20 18.34
C ALA A 265 -4.99 3.16 17.14
N LEU A 266 -4.80 2.63 15.92
CA LEU A 266 -4.82 3.43 14.69
C LEU A 266 -6.18 4.08 14.47
N ARG A 267 -7.28 3.33 14.69
CA ARG A 267 -8.64 3.88 14.59
C ARG A 267 -8.84 5.02 15.58
N SER A 268 -8.52 4.79 16.85
CA SER A 268 -8.64 5.82 17.89
C SER A 268 -7.74 7.02 17.63
N SER A 269 -6.56 6.84 17.05
CA SER A 269 -5.68 7.95 16.69
C SER A 269 -6.29 8.84 15.60
N VAL A 270 -6.90 8.24 14.58
CA VAL A 270 -7.61 8.98 13.53
C VAL A 270 -8.84 9.70 14.10
N GLU A 271 -9.64 9.02 14.93
CA GLU A 271 -10.80 9.62 15.60
C GLU A 271 -10.40 10.80 16.50
N HIS A 272 -9.31 10.65 17.25
CA HIS A 272 -8.76 11.73 18.08
C HIS A 272 -8.34 12.94 17.24
N ALA A 273 -7.67 12.71 16.11
CA ALA A 273 -7.22 13.77 15.22
C ALA A 273 -8.38 14.57 14.60
N PHE A 274 -9.53 13.93 14.35
CA PHE A 274 -10.72 14.64 13.87
C PHE A 274 -11.46 15.41 14.97
N ALA A 275 -11.27 15.05 16.24
CA ALA A 275 -11.98 15.62 17.37
C ALA A 275 -11.29 16.85 18.00
N HIS A 276 -10.02 17.12 17.69
CA HIS A 276 -9.18 18.16 18.30
C HIS A 276 -8.41 18.95 17.24
#